data_AF-A0A959NC56-F1
#
_entry.id   AF-A0A959NC56-F1
#
_cell.length_a   1.000
_cell.length_b   1.000
_cell.length_c   1.000
_cell.angle_alpha   90.00
_cell.angle_beta   90.00
_cell.angle_gamma   90.00
#
_symmetry.space_group_name_H-M   'P 1'
#
loop_
_entity.id
_entity.type
_entity.pdbx_description
1 polymer ?
#
loop_
_entity_poly.entity_id
_entity_poly.type
_entity_poly.pdbx_seq_one_letter_code
_entity_poly.pdbx_strand_id
1 'polypeptide(L)'
;TSAKYGYTQNLFPIVQGGTFKDLRRQSCEYIAAKEATGNAIGGLSVGEPEDVMYEICEWCCTHLPKEKPRYLMGVGTPWNILECIGMGVDMFDCVMPTRNGRNAMLFTSKGVINIDNKKWELDMSPIDEELDSVVSQQYSKAYLRHLMKAKEYLGYTIASLHNLAFYLWLVGEARQQIKLGQYHTWKQEMIPKLKTKL
;
A
#
# COMPACT_ATOMS: atom_id res chain seq x y z
N THR A 1 -11.88 -23.87 14.27
CA THR A 1 -10.78 -24.69 14.84
C THR A 1 -10.43 -24.14 16.21
N SER A 2 -9.73 -24.90 17.05
CA SER A 2 -9.18 -24.35 18.30
C SER A 2 -8.21 -23.20 18.00
N ALA A 3 -8.11 -22.24 18.93
CA ALA A 3 -7.15 -21.15 18.83
C ALA A 3 -5.72 -21.69 18.74
N LYS A 4 -4.88 -21.04 17.94
CA LYS A 4 -3.45 -21.36 17.83
C LYS A 4 -2.63 -20.16 18.28
N TYR A 5 -1.55 -20.40 19.02
CA TYR A 5 -0.63 -19.36 19.50
C TYR A 5 -1.30 -18.23 20.31
N GLY A 6 -2.42 -18.50 20.98
CA GLY A 6 -3.18 -17.49 21.73
C GLY A 6 -4.13 -16.63 20.89
N TYR A 7 -4.31 -16.92 19.60
CA TYR A 7 -5.15 -16.14 18.69
C TYR A 7 -6.22 -17.00 18.00
N THR A 8 -7.35 -16.37 17.68
CA THR A 8 -8.38 -16.98 16.83
C THR A 8 -7.91 -17.02 15.38
N GLN A 9 -8.31 -18.08 14.66
CA GLN A 9 -8.04 -18.20 13.23
C GLN A 9 -9.29 -17.81 12.45
N ASN A 10 -9.16 -16.84 11.55
CA ASN A 10 -10.28 -16.33 10.75
C ASN A 10 -10.12 -16.75 9.30
N LEU A 11 -11.20 -17.26 8.70
CA LEU A 11 -11.23 -17.64 7.29
C LEU A 11 -11.68 -16.45 6.45
N PHE A 12 -10.93 -16.14 5.40
CA PHE A 12 -11.30 -15.15 4.38
C PHE A 12 -11.41 -15.87 3.03
N PRO A 13 -12.62 -16.17 2.53
CA PRO A 13 -12.81 -16.59 1.14
C PRO A 13 -12.39 -15.49 0.15
N ILE A 14 -11.96 -15.88 -1.05
CA ILE A 14 -11.32 -14.99 -2.03
C ILE A 14 -12.18 -14.88 -3.29
N VAL A 15 -12.64 -13.66 -3.60
CA VAL A 15 -13.38 -13.34 -4.84
C VAL A 15 -12.46 -13.49 -6.03
N GLN A 16 -12.93 -14.21 -7.05
CA GLN A 16 -12.27 -14.46 -8.33
C GLN A 16 -13.20 -14.06 -9.49
N GLY A 17 -12.72 -14.22 -10.74
CA GLY A 17 -13.50 -13.88 -11.95
C GLY A 17 -12.79 -12.94 -12.91
N GLY A 18 -11.49 -12.65 -12.70
CA GLY A 18 -10.71 -11.77 -13.57
C GLY A 18 -11.33 -10.38 -13.68
N THR A 19 -11.45 -9.86 -14.90
CA THR A 19 -12.08 -8.58 -15.21
C THR A 19 -13.54 -8.72 -15.65
N PHE A 20 -14.14 -9.90 -15.52
CA PHE A 20 -15.49 -10.19 -15.97
C PHE A 20 -16.51 -9.97 -14.83
N LYS A 21 -17.35 -8.94 -14.94
CA LYS A 21 -18.30 -8.53 -13.89
C LYS A 21 -19.34 -9.61 -13.56
N ASP A 22 -19.78 -10.38 -14.55
CA ASP A 22 -20.73 -11.48 -14.38
C ASP A 22 -20.14 -12.64 -13.55
N LEU A 23 -18.86 -12.97 -13.76
CA LEU A 23 -18.14 -13.95 -12.96
C LEU A 23 -17.83 -13.41 -11.56
N ARG A 24 -17.42 -12.14 -11.47
CA ARG A 24 -17.21 -11.45 -10.18
C ARG A 24 -18.49 -11.42 -9.35
N ARG A 25 -19.66 -11.22 -9.97
CA ARG A 25 -20.95 -11.28 -9.29
C ARG A 25 -21.22 -12.63 -8.66
N GLN A 26 -21.12 -13.70 -9.45
CA GLN A 26 -21.32 -15.06 -8.95
C GLN A 26 -20.36 -15.36 -7.79
N SER A 27 -19.10 -14.92 -7.90
CA SER A 27 -18.10 -15.10 -6.87
C SER A 27 -18.41 -14.29 -5.60
N CYS A 28 -18.75 -13.00 -5.72
CA CYS A 28 -19.16 -12.14 -4.61
C CYS A 28 -20.39 -12.69 -3.87
N GLU A 29 -21.43 -13.10 -4.59
CA GLU A 29 -22.66 -13.68 -4.03
C GLU A 29 -22.35 -14.96 -3.25
N TYR A 30 -21.60 -15.89 -3.86
CA TYR A 30 -21.22 -17.14 -3.21
C TYR A 30 -20.39 -16.90 -1.94
N ILE A 31 -19.47 -15.94 -2.00
CA ILE A 31 -18.56 -15.62 -0.90
C ILE A 31 -19.28 -14.91 0.24
N ALA A 32 -20.11 -13.92 -0.07
CA ALA A 32 -20.94 -13.23 0.90
C ALA A 32 -21.84 -14.22 1.66
N ALA A 33 -22.43 -15.19 0.95
CA ALA A 33 -23.28 -16.22 1.53
C ALA A 33 -22.55 -17.21 2.47
N LYS A 34 -21.21 -17.23 2.50
CA LYS A 34 -20.46 -18.04 3.48
C LYS A 34 -20.42 -17.43 4.86
N GLU A 35 -20.80 -16.16 4.98
CA GLU A 35 -20.81 -15.41 6.23
C GLU A 35 -19.48 -15.48 7.01
N ALA A 36 -18.36 -15.62 6.31
CA ALA A 36 -17.02 -15.67 6.90
C ALA A 36 -16.65 -14.33 7.59
N THR A 37 -15.54 -14.31 8.34
CA THR A 37 -15.11 -13.12 9.11
C THR A 37 -14.84 -11.91 8.21
N GLY A 38 -14.33 -12.13 6.99
CA GLY A 38 -14.12 -11.09 5.99
C GLY A 38 -13.98 -11.69 4.60
N ASN A 39 -13.76 -10.84 3.60
CA ASN A 39 -13.78 -11.22 2.20
C ASN A 39 -12.53 -10.68 1.52
N ALA A 40 -11.77 -11.56 0.88
CA ALA A 40 -10.62 -11.15 0.08
C ALA A 40 -11.01 -10.94 -1.38
N ILE A 41 -10.31 -10.05 -2.07
CA ILE A 41 -10.45 -9.76 -3.50
C ILE A 41 -9.12 -10.16 -4.14
N GLY A 42 -9.15 -11.25 -4.92
CA GLY A 42 -7.99 -11.79 -5.61
C GLY A 42 -8.07 -11.60 -7.13
N GLY A 43 -6.97 -11.91 -7.81
CA GLY A 43 -6.90 -11.86 -9.28
C GLY A 43 -7.00 -10.44 -9.85
N LEU A 44 -6.54 -9.46 -9.07
CA LEU A 44 -6.30 -8.08 -9.49
C LEU A 44 -4.81 -7.76 -9.28
N SER A 45 -4.29 -6.76 -9.99
CA SER A 45 -2.86 -6.41 -10.06
C SER A 45 -1.98 -7.48 -10.71
N VAL A 46 -2.50 -8.16 -11.73
CA VAL A 46 -1.81 -9.24 -12.46
C VAL A 46 -1.34 -8.84 -13.86
N GLY A 47 -1.56 -7.58 -14.24
CA GLY A 47 -1.08 -7.00 -15.51
C GLY A 47 -2.13 -6.16 -16.25
N GLU A 48 -3.34 -6.07 -15.70
CA GLU A 48 -4.38 -5.19 -16.21
C GLU A 48 -4.05 -3.70 -15.98
N PRO A 49 -4.63 -2.79 -16.79
CA PRO A 49 -4.55 -1.34 -16.57
C PRO A 49 -5.10 -0.89 -15.20
N GLU A 50 -4.56 0.20 -14.63
CA GLU A 50 -4.97 0.72 -13.31
C GLU A 50 -6.47 1.05 -13.24
N ASP A 51 -7.03 1.63 -14.31
CA ASP A 51 -8.46 1.97 -14.40
C ASP A 51 -9.36 0.73 -14.37
N VAL A 52 -8.94 -0.36 -15.04
CA VAL A 52 -9.66 -1.63 -14.99
C VAL A 52 -9.56 -2.27 -13.60
N MET A 53 -8.38 -2.21 -12.97
CA MET A 53 -8.21 -2.67 -11.59
C MET A 53 -9.14 -1.92 -10.63
N TYR A 54 -9.23 -0.59 -10.77
CA TYR A 54 -10.14 0.25 -9.97
C TYR A 54 -11.60 -0.08 -10.22
N GLU A 55 -12.01 -0.19 -11.48
CA GLU A 55 -13.38 -0.53 -11.85
C GLU A 55 -13.82 -1.86 -11.20
N ILE A 56 -12.99 -2.90 -11.28
CA ILE A 56 -13.33 -4.21 -10.72
C ILE A 56 -13.26 -4.21 -9.18
N CYS A 57 -12.31 -3.47 -8.60
CA CYS A 57 -12.21 -3.30 -7.15
C CYS A 57 -13.48 -2.65 -6.58
N GLU A 58 -13.87 -1.48 -7.11
CA GLU A 58 -15.08 -0.76 -6.73
C GLU A 58 -16.33 -1.62 -6.91
N TRP A 59 -16.40 -2.36 -8.04
CA TRP A 59 -17.48 -3.27 -8.33
C TRP A 59 -17.58 -4.36 -7.25
N CYS A 60 -16.48 -5.00 -6.87
CA CYS A 60 -16.46 -6.00 -5.80
C CYS A 60 -16.87 -5.40 -4.45
N CYS A 61 -16.30 -4.24 -4.09
CA CYS A 61 -16.62 -3.57 -2.82
C CYS A 61 -18.10 -3.18 -2.71
N THR A 62 -18.76 -2.85 -3.82
CA THR A 62 -20.20 -2.55 -3.85
C THR A 62 -21.07 -3.79 -3.60
N HIS A 63 -20.61 -4.97 -4.00
CA HIS A 63 -21.37 -6.23 -3.90
C HIS A 63 -21.00 -7.09 -2.68
N LEU A 64 -19.93 -6.75 -1.97
CA LEU A 64 -19.51 -7.43 -0.75
C LEU A 64 -20.16 -6.79 0.50
N PRO A 65 -20.38 -7.56 1.58
CA PRO A 65 -20.98 -7.04 2.81
C PRO A 65 -20.17 -5.89 3.42
N LYS A 66 -20.84 -4.75 3.68
CA LYS A 66 -20.18 -3.54 4.19
C LYS A 66 -19.62 -3.70 5.60
N GLU A 67 -20.31 -4.48 6.43
CA GLU A 67 -19.98 -4.73 7.84
C GLU A 67 -18.81 -5.72 8.02
N LYS A 68 -18.19 -6.17 6.93
CA LYS A 68 -17.10 -7.15 6.95
C LYS A 68 -15.85 -6.60 6.26
N PRO A 69 -14.64 -6.88 6.79
CA PRO A 69 -13.40 -6.43 6.18
C PRO A 69 -13.25 -6.94 4.74
N ARG A 70 -12.74 -6.07 3.89
CA ARG A 70 -12.40 -6.32 2.49
C ARG A 70 -10.88 -6.27 2.32
N TYR A 71 -10.28 -7.40 1.93
CA TYR A 71 -8.84 -7.53 1.75
C TYR A 71 -8.46 -7.59 0.28
N LEU A 72 -7.81 -6.54 -0.24
CA LEU A 72 -7.30 -6.53 -1.61
C LEU A 72 -5.88 -7.09 -1.66
N MET A 73 -5.72 -8.23 -2.34
CA MET A 73 -4.46 -8.96 -2.35
C MET A 73 -3.48 -8.40 -3.39
N GLY A 74 -2.22 -8.18 -3.00
CA GLY A 74 -1.11 -7.90 -3.93
C GLY A 74 -1.02 -6.47 -4.51
N VAL A 75 -1.91 -5.56 -4.15
CA VAL A 75 -1.91 -4.16 -4.64
C VAL A 75 -0.96 -3.29 -3.82
N GLY A 76 -0.05 -2.59 -4.52
CA GLY A 76 1.14 -2.05 -3.87
C GLY A 76 1.33 -0.55 -3.86
N THR A 77 1.14 0.18 -4.97
CA THR A 77 1.61 1.58 -5.01
C THR A 77 0.82 2.48 -4.03
N PRO A 78 1.44 3.53 -3.46
CA PRO A 78 0.78 4.41 -2.50
C PRO A 78 -0.54 4.99 -2.98
N TRP A 79 -0.61 5.43 -4.24
CA TRP A 79 -1.84 5.98 -4.82
C TRP A 79 -2.92 4.92 -5.02
N ASN A 80 -2.59 3.71 -5.49
CA ASN A 80 -3.55 2.60 -5.58
C ASN A 80 -4.15 2.25 -4.21
N ILE A 81 -3.34 2.27 -3.14
CA ILE A 81 -3.83 2.05 -1.77
C ILE A 81 -4.87 3.11 -1.41
N LEU A 82 -4.57 4.40 -1.65
CA LEU A 82 -5.53 5.47 -1.37
C LEU A 82 -6.80 5.37 -2.24
N GLU A 83 -6.69 5.06 -3.52
CA GLU A 83 -7.88 4.87 -4.36
C GLU A 83 -8.76 3.73 -3.84
N CYS A 84 -8.16 2.58 -3.52
CA CYS A 84 -8.88 1.40 -3.06
C CYS A 84 -9.47 1.56 -1.65
N ILE A 85 -8.81 2.30 -0.75
CA ILE A 85 -9.42 2.69 0.54
C ILE A 85 -10.68 3.52 0.28
N GLY A 86 -10.63 4.46 -0.66
CA GLY A 86 -11.80 5.25 -1.08
C GLY A 86 -12.95 4.42 -1.66
N MET A 87 -12.66 3.24 -2.21
CA MET A 87 -13.65 2.28 -2.70
C MET A 87 -14.17 1.33 -1.60
N GLY A 88 -13.55 1.36 -0.41
CA GLY A 88 -13.93 0.55 0.75
C GLY A 88 -13.14 -0.74 0.90
N VAL A 89 -11.85 -0.74 0.56
CA VAL A 89 -10.91 -1.79 0.94
C VAL A 89 -10.28 -1.48 2.29
N ASP A 90 -10.14 -2.49 3.15
CA ASP A 90 -9.70 -2.37 4.54
C ASP A 90 -8.30 -2.95 4.79
N MET A 91 -7.85 -3.89 3.97
CA MET A 91 -6.58 -4.59 4.13
C MET A 91 -5.83 -4.70 2.79
N PHE A 92 -4.51 -4.65 2.87
CA PHE A 92 -3.60 -4.71 1.73
C PHE A 92 -2.35 -5.51 2.08
N ASP A 93 -1.71 -6.08 1.06
CA ASP A 93 -0.35 -6.60 1.13
C ASP A 93 0.38 -6.33 -0.19
N CYS A 94 1.68 -6.06 -0.11
CA CYS A 94 2.51 -6.02 -1.29
C CYS A 94 3.99 -6.13 -0.93
N VAL A 95 4.78 -6.77 -1.80
CA VAL A 95 6.25 -6.80 -1.68
C VAL A 95 6.90 -5.47 -2.09
N MET A 96 6.14 -4.57 -2.72
CA MET A 96 6.64 -3.33 -3.32
C MET A 96 7.50 -2.47 -2.38
N PRO A 97 7.11 -2.20 -1.12
CA PRO A 97 7.89 -1.33 -0.24
C PRO A 97 9.34 -1.84 -0.08
N THR A 98 9.49 -3.13 0.21
CA THR A 98 10.82 -3.71 0.47
C THR A 98 11.57 -3.98 -0.83
N ARG A 99 10.90 -4.47 -1.88
CA ARG A 99 11.54 -4.72 -3.19
C ARG A 99 12.06 -3.42 -3.81
N ASN A 100 11.27 -2.36 -3.80
CA ASN A 100 11.66 -1.07 -4.38
C ASN A 100 12.73 -0.40 -3.53
N GLY A 101 12.66 -0.50 -2.20
CA GLY A 101 13.70 0.03 -1.31
C GLY A 101 15.08 -0.58 -1.63
N ARG A 102 15.15 -1.90 -1.81
CA ARG A 102 16.40 -2.57 -2.23
C ARG A 102 16.90 -2.15 -3.62
N ASN A 103 16.00 -1.66 -4.48
CA ASN A 103 16.31 -1.13 -5.80
C ASN A 103 16.37 0.42 -5.82
N ALA A 104 16.68 1.05 -4.68
CA ALA A 104 16.91 2.48 -4.52
C ALA A 104 15.69 3.39 -4.73
N MET A 105 14.49 2.85 -4.91
CA MET A 105 13.27 3.63 -5.04
C MET A 105 12.58 3.76 -3.68
N LEU A 106 12.52 4.99 -3.17
CA LEU A 106 11.93 5.33 -1.87
C LEU A 106 10.67 6.16 -2.06
N PHE A 107 9.66 5.86 -1.24
CA PHE A 107 8.43 6.63 -1.15
C PHE A 107 8.54 7.60 0.03
N THR A 108 8.33 8.89 -0.23
CA THR A 108 8.34 9.94 0.79
C THR A 108 7.04 10.72 0.76
N SER A 109 6.76 11.51 1.80
CA SER A 109 5.57 12.36 1.89
C SER A 109 5.49 13.40 0.77
N LYS A 110 6.63 13.74 0.16
CA LYS A 110 6.77 14.74 -0.91
C LYS A 110 6.81 14.13 -2.32
N GLY A 111 6.91 12.81 -2.44
CA GLY A 111 6.97 12.11 -3.72
C GLY A 111 7.90 10.89 -3.71
N VAL A 112 8.27 10.43 -4.90
CA VAL A 112 9.15 9.28 -5.08
C VAL A 112 10.56 9.75 -5.41
N ILE A 113 11.55 9.28 -4.67
CA ILE A 113 12.96 9.48 -4.98
C ILE A 113 13.61 8.18 -5.44
N ASN A 114 14.54 8.29 -6.39
CA ASN A 114 15.57 7.26 -6.57
C ASN A 114 16.85 7.74 -5.88
N ILE A 115 17.20 7.12 -4.75
CA ILE A 115 18.32 7.54 -3.90
C ILE A 115 19.68 7.34 -4.57
N ASP A 116 19.76 6.53 -5.63
CA ASP A 116 20.99 6.31 -6.40
C ASP A 116 21.39 7.52 -7.27
N ASN A 117 20.44 8.43 -7.53
CA ASN A 117 20.66 9.62 -8.34
C ASN A 117 21.76 10.53 -7.76
N LYS A 118 22.62 11.06 -8.63
CA LYS A 118 23.77 11.91 -8.24
C LYS A 118 23.37 13.16 -7.45
N LYS A 119 22.20 13.73 -7.68
CA LYS A 119 21.73 14.93 -6.96
C LYS A 119 21.66 14.76 -5.44
N TRP A 120 21.56 13.53 -4.93
CA TRP A 120 21.51 13.25 -3.49
C TRP A 120 22.90 13.08 -2.86
N GLU A 121 23.98 13.14 -3.64
CA GLU A 121 25.35 12.85 -3.20
C GLU A 121 25.84 13.71 -2.03
N LEU A 122 25.39 14.96 -1.96
CA LEU A 122 25.76 15.92 -0.92
C LEU A 122 24.54 16.38 -0.10
N ASP A 123 23.38 15.75 -0.28
CA ASP A 123 22.16 16.11 0.44
C ASP A 123 22.18 15.54 1.86
N MET A 124 22.46 16.40 2.84
CA MET A 124 22.52 16.03 4.25
C MET A 124 21.15 16.04 4.95
N SER A 125 20.06 16.38 4.24
CA SER A 125 18.71 16.28 4.78
C SER A 125 18.33 14.81 5.07
N PRO A 126 17.39 14.56 6.01
CA PRO A 126 16.85 13.23 6.26
C PRO A 126 16.17 12.67 5.01
N ILE A 127 15.91 11.35 5.00
CA ILE A 127 15.26 10.67 3.88
C ILE A 127 13.87 11.29 3.62
N ASP A 128 13.12 11.53 4.70
CA ASP A 128 11.83 12.18 4.70
C ASP A 128 11.66 12.97 6.00
N GLU A 129 11.47 14.29 5.88
CA GLU A 129 11.36 15.22 7.01
C GLU A 129 10.02 15.13 7.74
N GLU A 130 8.96 14.72 7.05
CA GLU A 130 7.59 14.70 7.61
C GLU A 130 7.26 13.35 8.26
N LEU A 131 8.12 12.34 8.05
CA LEU A 131 7.93 11.02 8.62
C LEU A 131 8.57 10.91 10.00
N ASP A 132 7.76 10.74 11.04
CA ASP A 132 8.24 10.47 12.41
C ASP A 132 8.67 8.99 12.54
N SER A 133 9.76 8.65 11.88
CA SER A 133 10.41 7.35 11.98
C SER A 133 11.91 7.54 12.18
N VAL A 134 12.46 6.83 13.16
CA VAL A 134 13.89 6.85 13.48
C VAL A 134 14.72 6.63 12.20
N VAL A 135 14.33 5.70 11.34
CA VAL A 135 15.08 5.37 10.12
C VAL A 135 15.03 6.50 9.10
N SER A 136 13.90 7.22 9.00
CA SER A 136 13.76 8.36 8.08
C SER A 136 14.57 9.57 8.52
N GLN A 137 14.68 9.79 9.83
CA GLN A 137 15.26 11.00 10.44
C GLN A 137 16.75 10.85 10.80
N GLN A 138 17.20 9.63 11.12
CA GLN A 138 18.58 9.39 11.60
C GLN A 138 19.64 9.47 10.49
N TYR A 139 19.29 9.08 9.27
CA TYR A 139 20.22 8.96 8.17
C TYR A 139 19.97 10.05 7.11
N SER A 140 21.05 10.65 6.61
CA SER A 140 20.94 11.58 5.49
C SER A 140 20.76 10.85 4.16
N LYS A 141 20.19 11.54 3.17
CA LYS A 141 20.12 11.05 1.79
C LYS A 141 21.51 10.77 1.21
N ALA A 142 22.49 11.62 1.49
CA ALA A 142 23.88 11.43 1.08
C ALA A 142 24.48 10.12 1.64
N TYR A 143 24.27 9.85 2.93
CA TYR A 143 24.77 8.63 3.57
C TYR A 143 24.08 7.38 3.00
N LEU A 144 22.76 7.40 2.87
CA LEU A 144 22.03 6.29 2.27
C LEU A 144 22.46 6.04 0.83
N ARG A 145 22.61 7.09 0.01
CA ARG A 145 23.14 6.95 -1.35
C ARG A 145 24.52 6.32 -1.36
N HIS A 146 25.43 6.77 -0.48
CA HIS A 146 26.76 6.19 -0.37
C HIS A 146 26.70 4.67 -0.11
N LEU A 147 25.88 4.24 0.85
CA LEU A 147 25.67 2.81 1.12
C LEU A 147 25.10 2.05 -0.09
N MET A 148 24.14 2.64 -0.80
CA MET A 148 23.56 2.03 -2.01
C MET A 148 24.60 1.88 -3.13
N LYS A 149 25.44 2.89 -3.36
CA LYS A 149 26.55 2.85 -4.32
C LYS A 149 27.62 1.84 -3.94
N ALA A 150 27.91 1.72 -2.65
CA ALA A 150 28.84 0.74 -2.09
C ALA A 150 28.27 -0.69 -2.08
N LYS A 151 26.97 -0.87 -2.37
CA LYS A 151 26.23 -2.15 -2.31
C LYS A 151 26.25 -2.78 -0.92
N GLU A 152 26.22 -1.93 0.10
CA GLU A 152 26.18 -2.34 1.51
C GLU A 152 24.78 -2.80 1.92
N TYR A 153 24.68 -3.95 2.60
CA TYR A 153 23.39 -4.48 3.09
C TYR A 153 22.65 -3.53 4.02
N LEU A 154 23.38 -2.66 4.72
CA LEU A 154 22.80 -1.63 5.57
C LEU A 154 21.94 -0.65 4.75
N GLY A 155 22.38 -0.27 3.54
CA GLY A 155 21.61 0.62 2.65
C GLY A 155 20.27 0.00 2.26
N TYR A 156 20.28 -1.29 1.90
CA TYR A 156 19.08 -2.06 1.58
C TYR A 156 18.12 -2.20 2.77
N THR A 157 18.68 -2.38 3.97
CA THR A 157 17.92 -2.47 5.22
C THR A 157 17.24 -1.14 5.54
N ILE A 158 18.00 -0.04 5.55
CA ILE A 158 17.49 1.31 5.81
C ILE A 158 16.38 1.66 4.80
N ALA A 159 16.63 1.45 3.51
CA ALA A 159 15.65 1.71 2.45
C ALA A 159 14.35 0.90 2.60
N SER A 160 14.46 -0.38 2.98
CA SER A 160 13.30 -1.25 3.20
C SER A 160 12.49 -0.80 4.42
N LEU A 161 13.17 -0.49 5.53
CA LEU A 161 12.52 -0.03 6.76
C LEU A 161 11.86 1.34 6.58
N HIS A 162 12.51 2.26 5.87
CA HIS A 162 11.94 3.55 5.51
C HIS A 162 10.64 3.39 4.71
N ASN A 163 10.66 2.60 3.63
CA ASN A 163 9.45 2.37 2.83
C ASN A 163 8.34 1.69 3.63
N LEU A 164 8.65 0.74 4.52
CA LEU A 164 7.64 0.14 5.41
C LEU A 164 7.04 1.18 6.36
N ALA A 165 7.88 2.03 6.97
CA ALA A 165 7.43 3.11 7.83
C ALA A 165 6.54 4.10 7.06
N PHE A 166 6.89 4.43 5.82
CA PHE A 166 6.08 5.29 4.95
C PHE A 166 4.69 4.69 4.69
N TYR A 167 4.60 3.38 4.41
CA TYR A 167 3.30 2.73 4.18
C TYR A 167 2.43 2.74 5.43
N LEU A 168 3.02 2.47 6.60
CA LEU A 168 2.31 2.52 7.89
C LEU A 168 1.81 3.93 8.21
N TRP A 169 2.62 4.95 7.95
CA TRP A 169 2.21 6.35 8.06
C TRP A 169 1.07 6.67 7.11
N LEU A 170 1.18 6.32 5.82
CA LEU A 170 0.19 6.64 4.80
C LEU A 170 -1.20 6.08 5.15
N VAL A 171 -1.27 4.80 5.55
CA VAL A 171 -2.55 4.19 5.96
C VAL A 171 -3.03 4.73 7.32
N GLY A 172 -2.11 5.14 8.19
CA GLY A 172 -2.40 5.84 9.44
C GLY A 172 -3.08 7.19 9.19
N GLU A 173 -2.51 8.00 8.31
CA GLU A 173 -3.08 9.28 7.86
C GLU A 173 -4.43 9.08 7.18
N ALA A 174 -4.54 8.13 6.24
CA ALA A 174 -5.81 7.79 5.61
C ALA A 174 -6.89 7.49 6.65
N ARG A 175 -6.58 6.69 7.68
CA ARG A 175 -7.51 6.39 8.77
C ARG A 175 -7.89 7.63 9.58
N GLN A 176 -6.96 8.54 9.87
CA GLN A 176 -7.27 9.79 10.55
C GLN A 176 -8.23 10.66 9.72
N GLN A 177 -7.93 10.81 8.42
CA GLN A 177 -8.72 11.63 7.51
C GLN A 177 -10.14 11.07 7.29
N ILE A 178 -10.31 9.74 7.32
CA ILE A 178 -11.63 9.09 7.32
C ILE A 178 -12.43 9.50 8.57
N LYS A 179 -11.81 9.43 9.76
CA LYS A 179 -12.46 9.81 11.03
C LYS A 179 -12.84 11.29 11.07
N LEU A 180 -12.05 12.15 10.42
CA LEU A 180 -12.33 13.59 10.30
C LEU A 180 -13.35 13.93 9.21
N GLY A 181 -13.78 12.95 8.39
CA GLY A 181 -14.66 13.19 7.24
C GLY A 181 -14.00 13.96 6.09
N GLN A 182 -12.66 14.04 6.07
CA GLN A 182 -11.87 14.83 5.11
C GLN A 182 -11.14 13.97 4.08
N TYR A 183 -11.32 12.65 4.16
CA TYR A 183 -10.57 11.67 3.36
C TYR A 183 -10.56 11.96 1.86
N HIS A 184 -11.72 12.24 1.25
CA HIS A 184 -11.80 12.47 -0.19
C HIS A 184 -11.00 13.69 -0.64
N THR A 185 -11.13 14.82 0.06
CA THR A 185 -10.37 16.04 -0.23
C THR A 185 -8.88 15.80 -0.04
N TRP A 186 -8.49 15.24 1.10
CA TRP A 186 -7.09 14.92 1.38
C TRP A 186 -6.49 13.96 0.34
N LYS A 187 -7.22 12.92 -0.06
CA LYS A 187 -6.78 11.96 -1.09
C LYS A 187 -6.46 12.67 -2.41
N GLN A 188 -7.34 13.56 -2.86
CA GLN A 188 -7.17 14.29 -4.12
C GLN A 188 -5.95 15.22 -4.12
N GLU A 189 -5.59 15.75 -2.95
CA GLU A 189 -4.35 16.54 -2.79
C GLU A 189 -3.10 15.67 -2.65
N MET A 190 -3.23 14.52 -1.98
CA MET A 190 -2.11 13.64 -1.65
C MET A 190 -1.64 12.83 -2.85
N ILE A 191 -2.55 12.28 -3.66
CA ILE A 191 -2.18 11.42 -4.80
C ILE A 191 -1.22 12.11 -5.79
N PRO A 192 -1.48 13.36 -6.25
CA PRO A 192 -0.55 14.06 -7.14
C PRO A 192 0.85 14.25 -6.52
N LYS A 193 0.92 14.54 -5.20
CA LYS A 193 2.19 14.65 -4.47
C LYS A 193 2.93 13.32 -4.49
N LEU A 194 2.26 12.22 -4.13
CA LEU A 194 2.87 10.89 -4.08
C LEU A 194 3.30 10.35 -5.45
N LYS A 195 2.68 10.81 -6.55
CA LYS A 195 3.08 10.46 -7.93
C LYS A 195 4.26 11.30 -8.45
N THR A 196 4.63 12.38 -7.77
CA THR A 196 5.72 13.26 -8.19
C THR A 196 7.06 12.53 -8.08
N LYS A 197 7.83 12.50 -9.18
CA LYS A 197 9.22 12.02 -9.17
C LYS A 197 10.13 13.19 -8.82
N LEU A 198 10.78 13.08 -7.67
CA LEU A 198 11.64 14.11 -7.11
C LEU A 198 13.07 14.01 -7.59
#